data_AF-A0A654TFZ6-F1
#
_entry.id   AF-A0A654TFZ6-F1
#
_cell.length_a   1.000
_cell.length_b   1.000
_cell.length_c   1.000
_cell.angle_alpha   90.00
_cell.angle_beta   90.00
_cell.angle_gamma   90.00
#
_symmetry.space_group_name_H-M   'P 1'
#
loop_
_entity.id
_entity.type
_entity.pdbx_description
1 polymer ?
#
loop_
_entity_poly.entity_id
_entity_poly.type
_entity_poly.pdbx_seq_one_letter_code
_entity_poly.pdbx_strand_id
1 'polypeptide(L)'
;MTAEIFADGSYVDVTGTSKGKGFAGTMKRHGFRGQGASHGAQAVHRRPGSIGGCATPARVFKGTRMAGRMGNDRVTVLNLLVHKVDAENGVLLIKGAVPGRTGGLVMVRSAIKRGEK
;
A
#
# COMPACT_ATOMS: atom_id res chain seq x y z
N MET A 1 6.56 -4.05 28.22
CA MET A 1 7.21 -3.21 27.18
C MET A 1 6.38 -1.94 27.04
N THR A 2 6.99 -0.77 27.21
CA THR A 2 6.37 0.57 27.14
C THR A 2 6.87 1.33 25.90
N ALA A 3 6.30 2.51 25.61
CA ALA A 3 6.69 3.34 24.47
C ALA A 3 8.14 3.85 24.53
N GLU A 4 8.75 3.84 25.72
CA GLU A 4 10.11 4.32 26.03
C GLU A 4 11.22 3.49 25.37
N ILE A 5 10.89 2.34 24.78
CA ILE A 5 11.86 1.54 24.02
C ILE A 5 12.33 2.26 22.73
N PHE A 6 11.62 3.31 22.31
CA PHE A 6 12.00 4.15 21.19
C PHE A 6 12.52 5.49 21.68
N ALA A 7 13.49 6.06 20.97
CA ALA A 7 14.02 7.39 21.23
C ALA A 7 13.49 8.41 20.22
N ASP A 8 13.41 9.67 20.64
CA ASP A 8 13.14 10.79 19.77
C ASP A 8 14.19 10.87 18.65
N GLY A 9 13.75 11.05 17.40
CA GLY A 9 14.63 11.09 16.23
C GLY A 9 15.02 9.72 15.65
N SER A 10 14.66 8.61 16.30
CA SER A 10 14.92 7.27 15.79
C SER A 10 14.07 6.94 14.54
N TYR A 11 14.54 6.00 13.72
CA TYR A 11 13.81 5.49 12.56
C TYR A 11 13.17 4.13 12.85
N VAL A 12 11.90 4.00 12.47
CA VAL A 12 11.10 2.79 12.67
C VAL A 12 10.45 2.32 11.37
N ASP A 13 10.20 1.01 11.28
CA ASP A 13 9.35 0.40 10.27
C ASP A 13 7.98 0.12 10.90
N VAL A 14 6.92 0.58 10.26
CA VAL A 14 5.54 0.37 10.76
C VAL A 14 4.80 -0.55 9.82
N THR A 15 4.35 -1.68 10.37
CA THR A 15 3.56 -2.69 9.65
C THR A 15 2.12 -2.65 10.11
N GLY A 16 1.18 -2.70 9.15
CA GLY A 16 -0.24 -2.73 9.44
C GLY A 16 -1.04 -3.32 8.28
N THR A 17 -2.33 -3.52 8.51
CA THR A 17 -3.24 -4.00 7.47
C THR A 17 -3.84 -2.80 6.74
N SER A 18 -3.59 -2.70 5.43
CA SER A 18 -4.10 -1.62 4.59
C SER A 18 -5.63 -1.55 4.57
N LYS A 19 -6.20 -0.35 4.42
CA LYS A 19 -7.66 -0.18 4.28
C LYS A 19 -8.17 -0.93 3.04
N GLY A 20 -9.10 -1.85 3.24
CA GLY A 20 -9.76 -2.57 2.16
C GLY A 20 -10.52 -1.63 1.21
N LYS A 21 -10.46 -1.91 -0.09
CA LYS A 21 -11.16 -1.15 -1.15
C LYS A 21 -12.19 -1.99 -1.92
N GLY A 22 -12.45 -3.22 -1.48
CA GLY A 22 -13.35 -4.17 -2.13
C GLY A 22 -12.79 -4.69 -3.46
N PHE A 23 -13.68 -5.11 -4.37
CA PHE A 23 -13.31 -5.43 -5.75
C PHE A 23 -13.03 -4.13 -6.51
N ALA A 24 -11.82 -3.99 -7.03
CA ALA A 24 -11.37 -2.82 -7.76
C ALA A 24 -11.05 -3.17 -9.21
N GLY A 25 -11.53 -2.32 -10.14
CA GLY A 25 -11.15 -2.38 -11.56
C GLY A 25 -9.68 -2.04 -11.79
N THR A 26 -9.18 -2.31 -12.99
CA THR A 26 -7.75 -2.17 -13.34
C THR A 26 -7.21 -0.75 -13.21
N MET A 27 -8.02 0.27 -13.49
CA MET A 27 -7.61 1.67 -13.29
C MET A 27 -7.33 1.99 -11.82
N LYS A 28 -8.22 1.58 -10.89
CA LYS A 28 -8.06 1.85 -9.45
C LYS A 28 -7.00 0.96 -8.81
N ARG A 29 -6.94 -0.31 -9.21
CA ARG A 29 -6.03 -1.32 -8.62
C ARG A 29 -4.59 -1.17 -9.10
N HIS A 30 -4.40 -0.88 -10.38
CA HIS A 30 -3.08 -0.91 -11.05
C HIS A 30 -2.70 0.40 -11.75
N GLY A 31 -3.52 1.45 -11.69
CA GLY A 31 -3.22 2.75 -12.30
C GLY A 31 -3.31 2.78 -13.83
N PHE A 32 -4.10 1.91 -14.45
CA PHE A 32 -4.27 1.90 -15.91
C PHE A 32 -4.92 3.21 -16.40
N ARG A 33 -4.50 3.71 -17.58
CA ARG A 33 -4.97 4.98 -18.16
C ARG A 33 -6.37 4.93 -18.81
N GLY A 34 -6.91 3.73 -19.07
CA GLY A 34 -8.19 3.58 -19.78
C GLY A 34 -8.08 3.94 -21.27
N GLN A 35 -9.22 4.15 -21.92
CA GLN A 35 -9.31 4.58 -23.32
C GLN A 35 -10.02 5.93 -23.43
N GLY A 36 -9.91 6.59 -24.60
CA GLY A 36 -10.54 7.90 -24.85
C GLY A 36 -12.03 7.93 -24.52
N ALA A 37 -12.52 9.07 -24.07
CA ALA A 37 -13.93 9.28 -23.72
C ALA A 37 -14.78 9.78 -24.91
N SER A 38 -14.15 10.19 -26.01
CA SER A 38 -14.78 10.72 -27.22
C SER A 38 -14.26 9.98 -28.48
N HIS A 39 -14.60 10.48 -29.67
CA HIS A 39 -14.17 9.94 -30.97
C HIS A 39 -14.52 8.45 -31.18
N GLY A 40 -15.76 8.06 -30.83
CA GLY A 40 -16.29 6.73 -31.17
C GLY A 40 -15.85 5.58 -30.28
N ALA A 41 -15.30 5.85 -29.09
CA ALA A 41 -14.95 4.79 -28.14
C ALA A 41 -16.20 4.03 -27.63
N GLN A 42 -16.36 2.78 -28.06
CA GLN A 42 -17.53 1.96 -27.73
C GLN A 42 -17.44 1.33 -26.32
N ALA A 43 -17.91 2.05 -25.30
CA ALA A 43 -18.03 1.56 -23.91
C ALA A 43 -16.74 0.93 -23.34
N VAL A 44 -15.59 1.42 -23.78
CA VAL A 44 -14.25 0.89 -23.48
C VAL A 44 -13.41 1.77 -22.56
N HIS A 45 -13.95 2.91 -22.13
CA HIS A 45 -13.25 3.98 -21.40
C HIS A 45 -12.44 3.49 -20.18
N ARG A 46 -12.92 2.45 -19.47
CA ARG A 46 -12.30 1.91 -18.25
C ARG A 46 -11.83 0.46 -18.36
N ARG A 47 -11.82 -0.11 -19.57
CA ARG A 47 -11.42 -1.50 -19.82
C ARG A 47 -9.88 -1.63 -19.82
N PRO A 48 -9.33 -2.84 -19.54
CA PRO A 48 -7.89 -3.05 -19.47
C PRO A 48 -7.14 -2.96 -20.81
N GLY A 49 -7.83 -3.10 -21.94
CA GLY A 49 -7.20 -3.25 -23.25
C GLY A 49 -6.83 -4.70 -23.54
N SER A 50 -5.80 -4.93 -24.35
CA SER A 50 -5.30 -6.27 -24.66
C SER A 50 -4.72 -6.96 -23.42
N ILE A 51 -4.96 -8.27 -23.29
CA ILE A 51 -4.51 -9.11 -22.17
C ILE A 51 -3.42 -10.12 -22.58
N GLY A 52 -3.01 -10.14 -23.86
CA GLY A 52 -2.02 -11.07 -24.39
C GLY A 52 -1.88 -11.02 -25.91
N GLY A 53 -0.90 -11.76 -26.44
CA GLY A 53 -0.71 -11.95 -27.88
C GLY A 53 -1.49 -13.13 -28.46
N CYS A 54 -1.74 -13.11 -29.77
CA CYS A 54 -2.35 -14.21 -30.53
C CYS A 54 -1.27 -15.17 -31.09
N ALA A 55 -1.67 -16.38 -31.51
CA ALA A 55 -0.88 -17.46 -32.14
C ALA A 55 0.28 -18.05 -31.29
N THR A 56 1.18 -17.21 -30.79
CA THR A 56 2.22 -17.60 -29.84
C THR A 56 2.42 -16.40 -28.91
N PRO A 57 2.14 -16.51 -27.60
CA PRO A 57 2.01 -17.72 -26.77
C PRO A 57 0.58 -18.29 -26.64
N ALA A 58 -0.43 -17.67 -27.27
CA ALA A 58 -1.85 -18.10 -27.24
C ALA A 58 -2.44 -18.35 -25.82
N ARG A 59 -1.88 -17.70 -24.80
CA ARG A 59 -2.31 -17.79 -23.40
C ARG A 59 -2.04 -16.49 -22.66
N VAL A 60 -2.74 -16.27 -21.56
CA VAL A 60 -2.45 -15.17 -20.62
C VAL A 60 -1.32 -15.60 -19.68
N PHE A 61 -0.31 -14.74 -19.49
CA PHE A 61 0.78 -15.02 -18.56
C PHE A 61 0.31 -14.93 -17.10
N LYS A 62 0.87 -15.77 -16.23
CA LYS A 62 0.64 -15.68 -14.79
C LYS A 62 1.16 -14.32 -14.29
N GLY A 63 0.40 -13.68 -13.40
CA GLY A 63 0.72 -12.33 -12.91
C GLY A 63 0.27 -11.18 -13.81
N THR A 64 -0.42 -11.45 -14.93
CA THR A 64 -1.04 -10.39 -15.74
C THR A 64 -2.00 -9.56 -14.89
N ARG A 65 -1.80 -8.24 -14.88
CA ARG A 65 -2.54 -7.30 -14.02
C ARG A 65 -3.99 -7.19 -14.47
N MET A 66 -4.92 -7.66 -13.62
CA MET A 66 -6.37 -7.62 -13.86
C MET A 66 -7.15 -7.08 -12.64
N ALA A 67 -8.44 -6.85 -12.83
CA ALA A 67 -9.36 -6.45 -11.76
C ALA A 67 -9.38 -7.52 -10.64
N GLY A 68 -9.72 -7.10 -9.42
CA GLY A 68 -9.78 -8.01 -8.28
C GLY A 68 -9.86 -7.29 -6.95
N ARG A 69 -9.88 -8.05 -5.86
CA ARG A 69 -9.87 -7.50 -4.50
C ARG A 69 -8.59 -6.67 -4.27
N MET A 70 -8.74 -5.49 -3.68
CA MET A 70 -7.65 -4.55 -3.40
C MET A 70 -7.66 -4.12 -1.93
N GLY A 71 -6.47 -4.07 -1.33
CA GLY A 71 -6.28 -3.70 0.07
C GLY A 71 -6.67 -4.84 1.00
N ASN A 72 -6.66 -4.57 2.31
CA ASN A 72 -6.68 -5.60 3.35
C ASN A 72 -5.45 -6.52 3.33
N ASP A 73 -4.37 -6.03 2.73
CA ASP A 73 -3.07 -6.68 2.68
C ASP A 73 -2.16 -6.12 3.78
N ARG A 74 -1.22 -6.95 4.27
CA ARG A 74 -0.18 -6.53 5.22
C ARG A 74 0.85 -5.67 4.49
N VAL A 75 0.98 -4.41 4.89
CA VAL A 75 1.90 -3.43 4.29
C VAL A 75 2.84 -2.91 5.35
N THR A 76 4.12 -2.76 4.99
CA THR A 76 5.13 -2.12 5.84
C THR A 76 5.56 -0.82 5.19
N VAL A 77 5.47 0.28 5.94
CA VAL A 77 6.08 1.55 5.55
C VAL A 77 7.42 1.65 6.29
N LEU A 78 8.49 1.80 5.53
CA LEU A 78 9.86 1.77 6.04
C LEU A 78 10.35 3.17 6.39
N ASN A 79 11.30 3.23 7.35
CA ASN A 79 12.05 4.45 7.70
C ASN A 79 11.16 5.66 8.07
N LEU A 80 10.13 5.43 8.88
CA LEU A 80 9.36 6.52 9.46
C LEU A 80 10.12 7.11 10.66
N LEU A 81 10.14 8.43 10.77
CA LEU A 81 10.82 9.13 11.86
C LEU A 81 9.91 9.19 13.09
N VAL A 82 10.42 8.78 14.24
CA VAL A 82 9.79 9.06 15.53
C VAL A 82 10.04 10.52 15.87
N HIS A 83 8.99 11.33 15.81
CA HIS A 83 9.10 12.76 16.07
C HIS A 83 9.20 13.06 17.57
N LYS A 84 8.40 12.36 18.38
CA LYS A 84 8.40 12.48 19.83
C LYS A 84 7.78 11.24 20.47
N VAL A 85 8.34 10.82 21.61
CA VAL A 85 7.81 9.79 22.50
C VAL A 85 7.21 10.46 23.72
N ASP A 86 5.95 10.14 24.02
CA ASP A 86 5.27 10.58 25.23
C ASP A 86 5.06 9.35 26.14
N ALA A 87 5.94 9.23 27.15
CA ALA A 87 5.93 8.12 28.08
C ALA A 87 4.76 8.16 29.07
N GLU A 88 4.33 9.37 29.47
CA GLU A 88 3.22 9.55 30.41
C GLU A 88 1.90 9.07 29.82
N ASN A 89 1.64 9.43 28.57
CA ASN A 89 0.43 9.03 27.84
C ASN A 89 0.58 7.69 27.09
N GLY A 90 1.80 7.15 27.00
CA GLY A 90 2.11 5.94 26.26
C GLY A 90 1.91 6.08 24.74
N VAL A 91 2.16 7.26 24.18
CA VAL A 91 1.89 7.58 22.76
C VAL A 91 3.20 7.81 21.99
N LEU A 92 3.25 7.30 20.76
CA LEU A 92 4.33 7.55 19.80
C LEU A 92 3.85 8.48 18.68
N LEU A 93 4.52 9.61 18.50
CA LEU A 93 4.27 10.52 17.39
C LEU A 93 5.21 10.18 16.23
N ILE A 94 4.66 9.62 15.17
CA ILE A 94 5.42 9.18 13.99
C ILE A 94 5.16 10.14 12.83
N LYS A 95 6.23 10.67 12.23
CA LYS A 95 6.14 11.54 11.06
C LYS A 95 5.85 10.70 9.81
N GLY A 96 4.62 10.80 9.30
CA GLY A 96 4.21 10.19 8.04
C GLY A 96 2.89 9.44 8.15
N ALA A 97 2.55 8.68 7.10
CA ALA A 97 1.31 7.89 7.06
C ALA A 97 1.55 6.45 7.51
N VAL A 98 0.75 6.00 8.46
CA VAL A 98 0.74 4.62 8.96
C VAL A 98 -0.31 3.79 8.20
N PRO A 99 0.02 2.56 7.76
CA PRO A 99 -0.92 1.72 7.04
C PRO A 99 -2.06 1.23 7.95
N GLY A 100 -3.30 1.58 7.60
CA GLY A 100 -4.49 0.99 8.21
C GLY A 100 -5.58 2.00 8.55
N ARG A 101 -6.60 1.54 9.27
CA ARG A 101 -7.65 2.39 9.83
C ARG A 101 -7.24 2.90 11.22
N THR A 102 -7.81 4.02 11.64
CA THR A 102 -7.72 4.49 13.02
C THR A 102 -8.26 3.40 13.97
N GLY A 103 -7.54 3.13 15.06
CA GLY A 103 -7.86 2.03 15.98
C GLY A 103 -7.55 0.63 15.44
N GLY A 104 -6.82 0.52 14.33
CA GLY A 104 -6.30 -0.76 13.84
C GLY A 104 -5.01 -1.16 14.55
N LEU A 105 -4.75 -2.47 14.62
CA LEU A 105 -3.48 -2.99 15.12
C LEU A 105 -2.33 -2.60 14.19
N VAL A 106 -1.25 -2.10 14.77
CA VAL A 106 0.00 -1.77 14.08
C VAL A 106 1.17 -2.38 14.83
N MET A 107 2.16 -2.84 14.09
CA MET A 107 3.42 -3.36 14.63
C MET A 107 4.52 -2.37 14.30
N VAL A 108 5.12 -1.78 15.33
CA VAL A 108 6.26 -0.87 15.21
C VAL A 108 7.53 -1.63 15.58
N ARG A 109 8.57 -1.52 14.75
CA ARG A 109 9.89 -2.12 15.01
C ARG A 109 10.99 -1.16 14.57
N SER A 110 12.20 -1.34 15.08
CA SER A 110 13.37 -0.59 14.63
C SER A 110 13.58 -0.75 13.12
N ALA A 111 13.95 0.33 12.43
CA ALA A 111 14.10 0.31 10.99
C ALA A 111 15.27 -0.59 10.55
N ILE A 112 15.03 -1.48 9.58
CA ILE A 112 16.08 -2.38 9.10
C ILE A 112 17.17 -1.63 8.31
N LYS A 113 16.80 -0.56 7.60
CA LYS A 113 17.71 0.14 6.66
C LYS A 113 18.43 1.34 7.26
N ARG A 114 17.79 2.05 8.19
CA ARG A 114 18.32 3.26 8.85
C ARG A 114 18.43 3.11 10.37
N GLY A 115 18.22 1.91 10.90
CA GLY A 115 18.38 1.65 12.32
C GLY A 115 19.82 1.89 12.72
N GLU A 116 20.00 2.69 13.77
CA GLU A 116 21.25 2.69 14.52
C GLU A 116 21.42 1.28 15.13
N LYS A 117 22.63 0.74 15.05
CA LYS A 117 22.98 -0.57 15.63
C LYS A 117 22.95 -0.50 17.15
#